data_AF-A0A140NT45-F1
#
_entry.id   AF-A0A140NT45-F1
#
_cell.length_a   1.000
_cell.length_b   1.000
_cell.length_c   1.000
_cell.angle_alpha   90.00
_cell.angle_beta   90.00
_cell.angle_gamma   90.00
#
_symmetry.space_group_name_H-M   'P 1'
#
loop_
_entity.id
_entity.type
_entity.pdbx_description
1 polymer ?
#
loop_
_entity_poly.entity_id
_entity_poly.type
_entity_poly.pdbx_seq_one_letter_code
_entity_poly.pdbx_strand_id
1 'polypeptide(L)'
;MDNVILLSKHKTNIKIISRVEGKWEKGKYIPDSEIEKIIKGVYMPISSDTLKYYPQGEITLKDMELFTKEKLKEGDIAILREEEFKIIEITDFDYLADIKSYILKRSTKDD
;
A
#
# COMPACT_ATOMS: atom_id res chain seq x y z
N MET A 1 5.95 -23.08 -4.90
CA MET A 1 6.39 -22.58 -6.21
C MET A 1 5.91 -21.15 -6.31
N ASP A 2 6.74 -20.22 -6.79
CA ASP A 2 6.30 -18.84 -7.05
C ASP A 2 5.37 -18.83 -8.27
N ASN A 3 4.08 -18.57 -8.06
CA ASN A 3 3.09 -18.57 -9.14
C ASN A 3 3.12 -17.27 -9.98
N VAL A 4 3.77 -16.22 -9.49
CA VAL A 4 3.93 -14.93 -10.19
C VAL A 4 5.34 -14.39 -10.02
N ILE A 5 5.93 -13.95 -11.13
CA ILE A 5 7.25 -13.32 -11.19
C ILE A 5 7.09 -11.82 -11.42
N LEU A 6 7.37 -11.04 -10.38
CA LEU A 6 7.66 -9.61 -10.54
C LEU A 6 9.06 -9.46 -11.13
N LEU A 7 9.16 -8.94 -12.36
CA LEU A 7 10.43 -8.75 -13.06
C LEU A 7 11.36 -7.82 -12.24
N SER A 8 12.57 -8.29 -11.95
CA SER A 8 13.52 -7.58 -11.08
C SER A 8 13.84 -6.15 -11.57
N LYS A 9 13.83 -5.92 -12.89
CA LYS A 9 14.04 -4.60 -13.50
C LYS A 9 12.98 -3.54 -13.13
N HIS A 10 11.81 -3.98 -12.68
CA HIS A 10 10.69 -3.08 -12.32
C HIS A 10 10.46 -3.02 -10.81
N LYS A 11 11.16 -3.85 -10.03
CA LYS A 11 11.08 -3.83 -8.57
C LYS A 11 11.78 -2.59 -8.02
N THR A 12 11.07 -1.87 -7.17
CA THR A 12 11.56 -0.71 -6.45
C THR A 12 11.48 -0.97 -4.96
N ASN A 13 12.46 -0.44 -4.21
CA ASN A 13 12.37 -0.37 -2.76
C ASN A 13 11.37 0.74 -2.40
N ILE A 14 10.37 0.39 -1.60
CA ILE A 14 9.31 1.30 -1.19
C ILE A 14 9.32 1.34 0.33
N LYS A 15 9.31 2.54 0.89
CA LYS A 15 9.22 2.72 2.34
C LYS A 15 7.74 2.75 2.72
N ILE A 16 7.35 1.87 3.63
CA ILE A 16 6.03 1.81 4.23
C ILE A 16 6.13 2.27 5.68
N ILE A 17 5.20 3.11 6.11
CA ILE A 17 5.00 3.53 7.48
C ILE A 17 3.67 2.96 7.94
N SER A 18 3.72 2.08 8.93
CA SER A 18 2.54 1.48 9.55
C SER A 18 2.32 2.08 10.93
N ARG A 19 1.11 2.56 11.22
CA ARG A 19 0.71 2.93 12.58
C ARG A 19 0.28 1.70 13.34
N VAL A 20 0.89 1.48 14.49
CA VAL A 20 0.49 0.45 15.45
C VAL A 20 -0.20 1.15 16.60
N GLU A 21 -1.50 0.90 16.72
CA GLU A 21 -2.32 1.43 17.81
C GLU A 21 -1.79 0.93 19.17
N GLY A 22 -1.81 1.83 20.13
CA GLY A 22 -1.41 1.59 21.50
C GLY A 22 -2.28 0.50 22.12
N LYS A 23 -1.63 -0.40 22.86
CA LYS A 23 -2.31 -1.52 23.53
C LYS A 23 -2.02 -1.51 25.02
N TRP A 24 -3.00 -1.97 25.77
CA TRP A 24 -2.81 -2.29 27.18
C TRP A 24 -2.14 -3.65 27.31
N GLU A 25 -0.92 -3.69 27.83
CA GLU A 25 -0.24 -4.93 28.21
C GLU A 25 0.08 -4.92 29.70
N LYS A 26 -0.40 -5.94 30.42
CA LYS A 26 -0.10 -6.18 31.84
C LYS A 26 -0.27 -4.93 32.73
N GLY A 27 -1.34 -4.17 32.49
CA GLY A 27 -1.67 -2.97 33.27
C GLY A 27 -0.85 -1.71 32.93
N LYS A 28 -0.01 -1.76 31.89
CA LYS A 28 0.68 -0.58 31.34
C LYS A 28 0.14 -0.28 29.94
N TYR A 29 -0.19 0.98 29.70
CA TYR A 29 -0.52 1.44 28.35
C TYR A 29 0.76 1.60 27.55
N ILE A 30 0.87 0.89 26.44
CA ILE A 30 1.92 1.08 25.45
C ILE A 30 1.36 2.08 24.44
N PRO A 31 2.00 3.25 24.24
CA PRO A 31 1.51 4.28 23.34
C PRO A 31 1.61 3.83 21.87
N ASP A 32 0.89 4.55 21.00
CA ASP A 32 0.95 4.36 19.56
C ASP A 32 2.40 4.49 19.07
N SER A 33 2.76 3.66 18.09
CA SER A 33 4.08 3.70 17.48
C SER A 33 3.99 3.60 15.97
N GLU A 34 4.88 4.31 15.28
CA GLU A 34 5.04 4.18 13.84
C GLU A 34 6.20 3.24 13.56
N ILE A 35 5.94 2.22 12.74
CA ILE A 35 6.94 1.26 12.30
C ILE A 35 7.24 1.53 10.84
N GLU A 36 8.51 1.79 10.56
CA GLU A 36 8.99 1.93 9.19
C GLU A 36 9.52 0.59 8.67
N LYS A 37 9.11 0.22 7.46
CA LYS A 37 9.58 -0.99 6.78
C LYS A 37 9.88 -0.71 5.32
N ILE A 38 10.99 -1.24 4.82
CA ILE A 38 11.32 -1.18 3.39
C ILE A 38 10.86 -2.48 2.75
N ILE A 39 9.97 -2.39 1.77
CA ILE A 39 9.46 -3.51 1.00
C ILE A 39 9.96 -3.45 -0.45
N LYS A 40 9.85 -4.55 -1.17
CA LYS A 40 10.07 -4.59 -2.63
C LYS A 40 8.76 -4.80 -3.36
N GLY A 41 8.41 -3.88 -4.24
CA GLY A 41 7.19 -3.95 -5.04
C GLY A 41 7.35 -3.26 -6.39
N VAL A 42 6.30 -3.32 -7.19
CA VAL A 42 6.16 -2.58 -8.44
C VAL A 42 4.97 -1.66 -8.29
N TYR A 43 5.12 -0.38 -8.60
CA TYR A 43 4.00 0.56 -8.60
C TYR A 43 3.81 1.18 -9.98
N MET A 44 2.57 1.47 -10.32
CA MET A 44 2.17 2.10 -11.58
C MET A 44 1.02 3.09 -11.34
N PRO A 45 0.83 4.10 -12.19
CA PRO A 45 -0.37 4.94 -12.12
C PRO A 45 -1.64 4.11 -12.31
N ILE A 46 -2.73 4.51 -11.68
CA ILE A 46 -4.04 3.87 -11.88
C ILE A 46 -4.44 3.93 -13.35
N SER A 47 -4.95 2.80 -13.86
CA SER A 47 -5.43 2.69 -15.23
C SER A 47 -6.84 3.28 -15.41
N SER A 48 -7.16 3.73 -16.63
CA SER A 48 -8.51 4.21 -16.96
C SER A 48 -9.59 3.14 -16.82
N ASP A 49 -9.23 1.86 -16.91
CA ASP A 49 -10.18 0.77 -16.70
C ASP A 49 -10.49 0.58 -15.22
N THR A 50 -9.47 0.66 -14.35
CA THR A 50 -9.67 0.64 -12.90
C THR A 50 -10.59 1.78 -12.45
N LEU A 51 -10.39 3.00 -12.98
CA LEU A 51 -11.24 4.17 -12.66
C LEU A 51 -12.74 3.98 -12.92
N LYS A 52 -13.12 3.12 -13.88
CA LYS A 52 -14.55 2.89 -14.21
C LYS A 52 -15.30 2.21 -13.07
N TYR A 53 -14.59 1.50 -12.20
CA TYR A 53 -15.18 0.75 -11.11
C TYR A 53 -15.32 1.56 -9.82
N TYR A 54 -14.79 2.79 -9.79
CA TYR A 54 -14.83 3.65 -8.60
C TYR A 54 -15.77 4.84 -8.82
N PRO A 55 -16.52 5.25 -7.78
CA PRO A 55 -17.25 6.50 -7.77
C PRO A 55 -16.36 7.70 -8.10
N GLN A 56 -16.94 8.72 -8.73
CA GLN A 56 -16.21 9.94 -9.07
C GLN A 56 -15.62 10.60 -7.82
N GLY A 57 -14.30 10.82 -7.82
CA GLY A 57 -13.57 11.49 -6.74
C GLY A 57 -12.95 10.55 -5.70
N GLU A 58 -13.25 9.25 -5.73
CA GLU A 58 -12.59 8.30 -4.82
C GLU A 58 -11.12 8.10 -5.17
N ILE A 59 -10.84 7.90 -6.47
CA ILE A 59 -9.50 7.75 -7.03
C ILE A 59 -9.34 8.56 -8.32
N THR A 60 -8.10 8.88 -8.66
CA THR A 60 -7.70 9.74 -9.78
C THR A 60 -6.54 9.10 -10.55
N LEU A 61 -6.27 9.58 -11.77
CA LEU A 61 -5.08 9.18 -12.55
C LEU A 61 -3.74 9.57 -11.90
N LYS A 62 -3.76 10.38 -10.83
CA LYS A 62 -2.56 10.75 -10.05
C LYS A 62 -2.26 9.75 -8.95
N ASP A 63 -3.23 8.90 -8.61
CA ASP A 63 -3.08 7.84 -7.64
C ASP A 63 -2.33 6.66 -8.25
N MET A 64 -1.82 5.79 -7.39
CA MET A 64 -0.95 4.69 -7.80
C MET A 64 -1.57 3.35 -7.42
N GLU A 65 -1.25 2.33 -8.19
CA GLU A 65 -1.50 0.94 -7.87
C GLU A 65 -0.15 0.28 -7.54
N LEU A 66 -0.08 -0.44 -6.43
CA LEU A 66 1.12 -1.10 -5.93
C LEU A 66 0.91 -2.61 -5.89
N PHE A 67 1.82 -3.33 -6.53
CA PHE A 67 1.92 -4.77 -6.49
C PHE A 67 3.11 -5.19 -5.63
N THR A 68 2.85 -5.98 -4.59
CA THR A 68 3.89 -6.54 -3.73
C THR A 68 3.51 -7.94 -3.27
N LYS A 69 4.50 -8.71 -2.85
CA LYS A 69 4.28 -9.99 -2.16
C LYS A 69 4.03 -9.79 -0.66
N GLU A 70 4.41 -8.63 -0.15
CA GLU A 70 4.33 -8.33 1.27
C GLU A 70 2.91 -7.92 1.66
N LYS A 71 2.47 -8.37 2.84
CA LYS A 71 1.18 -8.00 3.37
C LYS A 71 1.26 -6.62 4.03
N LEU A 72 0.56 -5.66 3.45
CA LEU A 72 0.33 -4.32 3.99
C LEU A 72 -1.09 -4.19 4.56
N LYS A 73 -1.33 -3.14 5.34
CA LYS A 73 -2.62 -2.84 5.95
C LYS A 73 -3.23 -1.58 5.36
N GLU A 74 -4.56 -1.51 5.38
CA GLU A 74 -5.27 -0.32 5.00
C GLU A 74 -4.93 0.80 5.99
N GLY A 75 -4.70 2.00 5.46
CA GLY A 75 -4.23 3.14 6.23
C GLY A 75 -2.71 3.23 6.41
N ASP A 76 -1.93 2.22 6.03
CA ASP A 76 -0.47 2.36 5.95
C ASP A 76 -0.10 3.45 4.93
N ILE A 77 1.04 4.12 5.14
CA ILE A 77 1.55 5.16 4.26
C ILE A 77 2.74 4.62 3.46
N ALA A 78 2.62 4.61 2.14
CA ALA A 78 3.70 4.32 1.22
C ALA A 78 4.36 5.63 0.76
N ILE A 79 5.69 5.72 0.91
CA ILE A 79 6.48 6.83 0.38
C ILE A 79 7.00 6.42 -1.00
N LEU A 80 6.48 7.08 -2.03
CA LEU A 80 6.84 6.86 -3.43
C LEU A 80 7.31 8.19 -4.02
N ARG A 81 8.53 8.25 -4.56
CA ARG A 81 9.08 9.46 -5.20
C ARG A 81 9.00 10.70 -4.28
N GLU A 82 9.30 10.53 -3.00
CA GLU A 82 9.23 11.57 -1.96
C GLU A 82 7.81 12.11 -1.68
N GLU A 83 6.78 11.48 -2.25
CA GLU A 83 5.37 11.77 -1.99
C GLU A 83 4.74 10.68 -1.13
N GLU A 84 3.82 11.07 -0.25
CA GLU A 84 3.09 10.17 0.64
C GLU A 84 1.79 9.70 -0.01
N PHE A 85 1.57 8.39 0.01
CA PHE A 85 0.34 7.77 -0.46
C PHE A 85 -0.22 6.87 0.63
N LYS A 86 -1.52 6.99 0.89
CA LYS A 86 -2.23 6.14 1.84
C LYS A 86 -2.79 4.92 1.11
N ILE A 87 -2.61 3.74 1.68
CA ILE A 87 -3.28 2.52 1.22
C ILE A 87 -4.76 2.64 1.56
N ILE A 88 -5.62 2.62 0.54
CA ILE A 88 -7.08 2.73 0.71
C ILE A 88 -7.81 1.44 0.37
N GLU A 89 -7.20 0.56 -0.43
CA GLU A 89 -7.81 -0.71 -0.79
C GLU A 89 -6.74 -1.79 -0.92
N ILE A 90 -7.13 -3.02 -0.57
CA ILE A 90 -6.30 -4.21 -0.63
C ILE A 90 -7.04 -5.26 -1.46
N THR A 91 -6.40 -5.71 -2.54
CA THR A 91 -6.84 -6.88 -3.30
C THR A 91 -5.84 -8.01 -3.10
N ASP A 92 -6.28 -9.08 -2.44
CA ASP A 92 -5.48 -10.27 -2.21
C ASP A 92 -5.73 -11.31 -3.31
N PHE A 93 -4.67 -11.72 -4.00
CA PHE A 93 -4.73 -12.74 -5.03
C PHE A 93 -4.21 -14.10 -4.57
N ASP A 94 -4.03 -14.34 -3.26
CA ASP A 94 -3.44 -15.57 -2.71
C ASP A 94 -4.10 -16.88 -3.21
N TYR A 95 -5.36 -16.82 -3.69
CA TYR A 95 -6.08 -17.94 -4.29
C TYR A 95 -5.57 -18.35 -5.70
N LEU A 96 -4.87 -17.45 -6.42
CA LEU A 96 -4.30 -17.69 -7.76
C LEU A 96 -2.80 -17.41 -7.82
N ALA A 97 -2.32 -16.44 -7.06
CA ALA A 97 -1.00 -15.86 -7.17
C ALA A 97 -0.46 -15.38 -5.82
N ASP A 98 0.83 -15.60 -5.57
CA ASP A 98 1.55 -15.01 -4.44
C ASP A 98 1.87 -13.54 -4.73
N ILE A 99 0.82 -12.72 -4.87
CA ILE A 99 0.90 -11.28 -5.11
C ILE A 99 -0.34 -10.59 -4.54
N LYS A 100 -0.15 -9.38 -4.05
CA LYS A 100 -1.20 -8.52 -3.51
C LYS A 100 -1.15 -7.20 -4.27
N SER A 101 -2.32 -6.69 -4.66
CA SER A 101 -2.46 -5.34 -5.23
C SER A 101 -3.04 -4.40 -4.19
N TYR A 102 -2.60 -3.15 -4.23
CA TYR A 102 -2.98 -2.10 -3.32
C TYR A 102 -3.29 -0.84 -4.11
N ILE A 103 -4.40 -0.19 -3.79
CA ILE A 103 -4.67 1.15 -4.30
C ILE A 103 -4.12 2.17 -3.32
N LEU A 104 -3.29 3.05 -3.85
CA LEU A 104 -2.56 4.08 -3.13
C LEU A 104 -3.12 5.45 -3.50
N LYS A 105 -3.88 6.04 -2.58
CA LYS A 105 -4.38 7.40 -2.74
C LYS A 105 -3.34 8.40 -2.28
N ARG A 106 -3.04 9.39 -3.10
CA ARG A 106 -2.12 10.46 -2.73
C ARG A 106 -2.65 11.18 -1.49
N SER A 107 -1.84 11.28 -0.45
CA SER A 107 -2.18 12.08 0.72
C SER A 107 -1.95 13.55 0.37
N THR A 108 -3.02 14.27 0.05
CA THR A 108 -3.00 15.73 0.12
C THR A 108 -3.03 16.07 1.60
N LYS A 109 -2.08 16.90 2.04
CA LYS A 109 -1.85 17.33 3.43
C LYS A 109 -2.99 18.20 4.03
N ASP A 110 -4.22 18.04 3.54
CA ASP A 110 -5.36 18.95 3.68
C ASP A 110 -6.64 18.23 4.20
N ASP A 111 -6.49 17.15 4.97
CA ASP A 111 -7.57 16.54 5.77
C ASP A 111 -7.14 16.41 7.24
#